data_AF-A0A0F9UW85-F1
#
_entry.id   AF-A0A0F9UW85-F1
#
_cell.length_a   1.000
_cell.length_b   1.000
_cell.length_c   1.000
_cell.angle_alpha   90.00
_cell.angle_beta   90.00
_cell.angle_gamma   90.00
#
_symmetry.space_group_name_H-M   'P 1'
#
loop_
_entity.id
_entity.type
_entity.pdbx_description
1 polymer ?
#
loop_
_entity_poly.entity_id
_entity_poly.type
_entity_poly.pdbx_seq_one_letter_code
_entity_poly.pdbx_strand_id
1 'polypeptide(L)'
;MATKTSGEIIRDGLWDNNPALVQVLGLCPLLAVTSTVVNAIGLGLATLMVLMGSNLAVSLIRNFVGESVRLPAFVMIIASFVTCAELLMQAYTYELYQILGIFIPLIVTNCAILGRADAFASRNAPGPALLDGIMMGAGFFIVLVILGGMRELIGQGTLFADMHLLLGPTAANWTLEPFTNYPDMLFMVLPPGAFVGLGLLIALKNGIDNHIKERQKVPQPAATSGAKRVRVTGNLS
;
A
#
# COMPACT_ATOMS: atom_id res chain seq x y z
N MET A 1 -0.29 -25.50 -3.67
CA MET A 1 -0.67 -24.59 -2.56
C MET A 1 0.62 -24.20 -1.86
N ALA A 2 1.14 -23.00 -2.11
CA ALA A 2 2.30 -22.50 -1.37
C ALA A 2 1.77 -21.94 -0.06
N THR A 3 1.91 -22.70 1.02
CA THR A 3 1.77 -22.21 2.40
C THR A 3 2.88 -21.20 2.66
N LYS A 4 2.68 -19.95 2.20
CA LYS A 4 3.50 -18.84 2.68
C LYS A 4 3.30 -18.74 4.18
N THR A 5 4.41 -18.73 4.91
CA THR A 5 4.42 -18.63 6.36
C THR A 5 3.87 -17.26 6.75
N SER A 6 3.15 -17.12 7.88
CA SER A 6 2.59 -15.83 8.30
C SER A 6 3.64 -14.70 8.34
N GLY A 7 4.89 -15.02 8.67
CA GLY A 7 6.01 -14.06 8.61
C GLY A 7 6.42 -13.62 7.21
N GLU A 8 6.28 -14.48 6.19
CA GLU A 8 6.54 -14.12 4.79
C GLU A 8 5.45 -13.20 4.24
N ILE A 9 4.19 -13.44 4.62
CA ILE A 9 3.06 -12.57 4.25
C ILE A 9 3.22 -11.17 4.86
N ILE A 10 3.68 -11.09 6.11
CA ILE A 10 3.95 -9.82 6.79
C ILE A 10 5.10 -9.05 6.10
N ARG A 11 6.21 -9.74 5.78
CA ARG A 11 7.34 -9.11 5.08
C ARG A 11 6.98 -8.68 3.66
N ASP A 12 6.21 -9.50 2.94
CA ASP A 12 5.72 -9.18 1.62
C ASP A 12 4.79 -7.96 1.62
N GLY A 13 3.85 -7.89 2.57
CA GLY A 13 2.91 -6.76 2.64
C GLY A 13 3.55 -5.43 3.01
N LEU A 14 4.56 -5.45 3.88
CA LEU A 14 5.15 -4.25 4.44
C LEU A 14 6.37 -3.74 3.67
N TRP A 15 7.18 -4.62 3.05
CA TRP A 15 8.48 -4.25 2.48
C TRP A 15 8.73 -4.77 1.06
N ASP A 16 8.57 -6.07 0.81
CA ASP A 16 9.02 -6.70 -0.44
C ASP A 16 8.00 -6.58 -1.60
N ASN A 17 6.70 -6.56 -1.31
CA ASN A 17 5.60 -6.54 -2.28
C ASN A 17 4.54 -5.47 -1.96
N ASN A 18 4.95 -4.33 -1.41
CA ASN A 18 4.01 -3.24 -1.11
C ASN A 18 3.32 -2.75 -2.41
N PRO A 19 1.97 -2.77 -2.50
CA PRO A 19 1.23 -2.45 -3.71
C PRO A 19 1.53 -1.06 -4.27
N ALA A 20 1.82 -0.08 -3.42
CA ALA A 20 2.10 1.28 -3.85
C ALA A 20 3.55 1.49 -4.33
N LEU A 21 4.54 0.93 -3.61
CA LEU A 21 5.97 1.18 -3.87
C LEU A 21 6.59 0.23 -4.89
N VAL A 22 6.15 -1.03 -4.91
CA VAL A 22 6.77 -2.07 -5.75
C VAL A 22 5.89 -2.40 -6.94
N GLN A 23 4.57 -2.44 -6.73
CA GLN A 23 3.63 -2.84 -7.78
C GLN A 23 3.10 -1.65 -8.58
N VAL A 24 3.15 -0.43 -8.02
CA VAL A 24 2.61 0.80 -8.64
C VAL A 24 1.11 0.65 -8.95
N LEU A 25 0.38 -0.11 -8.12
CA LEU A 25 -1.08 -0.23 -8.18
C LEU A 25 -1.73 0.68 -7.12
N GLY A 26 -2.91 1.21 -7.45
CA GLY A 26 -3.65 2.10 -6.53
C GLY A 26 -3.22 3.56 -6.59
N LEU A 27 -2.65 4.00 -7.72
CA LEU A 27 -2.27 5.40 -7.93
C LEU A 27 -3.46 6.36 -7.88
N CYS A 28 -4.64 5.96 -8.35
CA CYS A 28 -5.80 6.86 -8.41
C CYS A 28 -6.17 7.47 -7.05
N PRO A 29 -6.43 6.69 -5.99
CA PRO A 29 -6.68 7.25 -4.66
C PRO A 29 -5.43 7.89 -4.04
N LEU A 30 -4.24 7.37 -4.35
CA LEU A 30 -2.98 7.89 -3.82
C LEU A 30 -2.71 9.31 -4.30
N LEU A 31 -2.87 9.59 -5.60
CA LEU A 31 -2.59 10.92 -6.16
C LEU A 31 -3.66 11.94 -5.75
N ALA A 32 -4.91 11.49 -5.65
CA ALA A 32 -6.05 12.36 -5.37
C ALA A 32 -6.12 12.83 -3.91
N VAL A 33 -5.78 11.97 -2.94
CA VAL A 33 -6.13 12.20 -1.52
C VAL A 33 -4.92 12.44 -0.61
N THR A 34 -3.69 12.29 -1.11
CA THR A 34 -2.46 12.58 -0.33
C THR A 34 -2.07 14.06 -0.32
N SER A 35 -3.01 14.98 -0.52
CA SER A 35 -2.74 16.42 -0.35
C SER A 35 -2.52 16.78 1.12
N THR A 36 -3.21 16.11 2.04
CA THR A 36 -3.08 16.28 3.49
C THR A 36 -2.98 14.93 4.19
N VAL A 37 -2.33 14.90 5.36
CA VAL A 37 -2.18 13.72 6.22
C VAL A 37 -3.53 13.23 6.71
N VAL A 38 -4.43 14.15 7.09
CA VAL A 38 -5.75 13.81 7.63
C VAL A 38 -6.58 13.04 6.60
N ASN A 39 -6.62 13.52 5.35
CA ASN A 39 -7.33 12.86 4.27
C ASN A 39 -6.69 11.51 3.92
N ALA A 40 -5.35 11.46 3.92
CA ALA A 40 -4.60 10.23 3.69
C ALA A 40 -4.87 9.16 4.76
N ILE A 41 -4.95 9.55 6.04
CA ILE A 41 -5.31 8.64 7.14
C ILE A 41 -6.75 8.16 6.98
N GLY A 42 -7.69 9.07 6.75
CA GLY A 42 -9.11 8.75 6.60
C GLY A 42 -9.37 7.74 5.48
N LEU A 43 -8.84 8.02 4.28
CA LEU A 43 -8.98 7.12 3.14
C LEU A 43 -8.17 5.83 3.32
N GLY A 44 -6.96 5.92 3.88
CA GLY A 44 -6.12 4.76 4.12
C GLY A 44 -6.75 3.77 5.10
N LEU A 45 -7.41 4.26 6.16
CA LEU A 45 -8.09 3.41 7.14
C LEU A 45 -9.36 2.78 6.55
N ALA A 46 -10.13 3.56 5.77
CA ALA A 46 -11.28 3.04 5.03
C ALA A 46 -10.88 1.94 4.05
N THR A 47 -9.82 2.16 3.25
CA THR A 47 -9.32 1.17 2.29
C THR A 47 -8.78 -0.09 2.98
N LEU A 48 -8.13 0.04 4.15
CA LEU A 48 -7.67 -1.10 4.95
C LEU A 48 -8.86 -1.95 5.43
N MET A 49 -9.91 -1.32 5.98
CA MET A 49 -11.11 -2.02 6.43
C MET A 49 -11.79 -2.74 5.25
N VAL A 50 -11.95 -2.06 4.12
CA VAL A 50 -12.57 -2.63 2.92
C VAL A 50 -11.74 -3.81 2.40
N LEU A 51 -10.41 -3.67 2.29
CA LEU A 51 -9.53 -4.72 1.77
C LEU A 51 -9.54 -5.97 2.67
N MET A 52 -9.54 -5.77 3.99
CA MET A 52 -9.66 -6.85 4.97
C MET A 52 -10.99 -7.61 4.80
N GLY A 53 -12.11 -6.87 4.73
CA GLY A 53 -13.45 -7.46 4.59
C GLY A 53 -13.68 -8.14 3.24
N SER A 54 -13.26 -7.50 2.15
CA SER A 54 -13.42 -8.02 0.80
C SER A 54 -12.58 -9.27 0.57
N ASN A 55 -11.33 -9.31 1.04
CA ASN A 55 -10.48 -10.51 0.89
C ASN A 55 -11.03 -11.71 1.66
N LEU A 56 -11.59 -11.47 2.85
CA LEU A 56 -12.26 -12.52 3.61
C LEU A 56 -13.48 -13.04 2.83
N ALA A 57 -14.40 -12.16 2.43
CA ALA A 57 -15.61 -12.54 1.72
C ALA A 57 -15.33 -13.25 0.38
N VAL A 58 -14.37 -12.74 -0.40
CA VAL A 58 -13.95 -13.35 -1.66
C VAL A 58 -13.39 -14.76 -1.44
N SER A 59 -12.59 -14.97 -0.39
CA SER A 59 -12.04 -16.28 -0.07
C SER A 59 -13.12 -17.29 0.38
N LEU A 60 -14.20 -16.84 1.03
CA LEU A 60 -15.34 -17.71 1.37
C LEU A 60 -16.13 -18.11 0.13
N ILE A 61 -16.40 -17.17 -0.78
CA ILE A 61 -17.28 -17.42 -1.93
C ILE A 61 -16.58 -18.02 -3.14
N ARG A 62 -15.24 -18.13 -3.12
CA ARG A 62 -14.40 -18.58 -4.24
C ARG A 62 -14.82 -19.90 -4.90
N ASN A 63 -15.43 -20.83 -4.15
CA ASN A 63 -15.84 -22.14 -4.66
C ASN A 63 -17.19 -22.11 -5.41
N PHE A 64 -17.97 -21.04 -5.25
CA PHE A 64 -19.29 -20.89 -5.88
C PHE A 64 -19.25 -20.03 -7.15
N VAL A 65 -18.15 -19.31 -7.40
CA VAL A 65 -18.04 -18.34 -8.49
C VAL A 65 -17.38 -18.98 -9.71
N GLY A 66 -18.08 -19.01 -10.84
CA GLY A 66 -17.54 -19.46 -12.13
C GLY A 66 -16.48 -18.51 -12.68
N GLU A 67 -15.51 -19.03 -13.43
CA GLU A 67 -14.37 -18.24 -13.93
C GLU A 67 -14.78 -17.05 -14.81
N SER A 68 -15.86 -17.22 -15.59
CA SER A 68 -16.37 -16.19 -16.50
C SER A 68 -17.00 -14.98 -15.81
N VAL A 69 -17.43 -15.12 -14.55
CA VAL A 69 -18.13 -14.07 -13.78
C VAL A 69 -17.34 -13.61 -12.55
N ARG A 70 -16.07 -14.02 -12.45
CA ARG A 70 -15.22 -13.78 -11.28
C ARG A 70 -14.98 -12.30 -11.00
N LEU A 71 -14.48 -11.55 -11.99
CA LEU A 71 -14.15 -10.14 -11.81
C LEU A 71 -15.38 -9.28 -11.46
N PRO A 72 -16.54 -9.38 -12.17
CA PRO A 72 -17.75 -8.65 -11.77
C PRO A 72 -18.23 -9.01 -10.36
N ALA A 73 -18.20 -10.30 -9.98
CA ALA A 73 -18.61 -10.74 -8.65
C ALA A 73 -17.72 -10.12 -7.55
N PHE A 74 -16.40 -10.06 -7.76
CA PHE A 74 -15.48 -9.46 -6.79
C PHE A 74 -15.69 -7.95 -6.66
N VAL A 75 -15.92 -7.24 -7.76
CA VAL A 75 -16.24 -5.81 -7.73
C VAL A 75 -17.54 -5.54 -6.96
N MET A 76 -18.58 -6.38 -7.13
CA MET A 76 -19.84 -6.25 -6.38
C MET A 76 -19.65 -6.45 -4.86
N ILE A 77 -18.81 -7.40 -4.47
CA ILE A 77 -18.46 -7.63 -3.06
C ILE A 77 -17.73 -6.41 -2.50
N ILE A 78 -16.70 -5.93 -3.21
CA ILE A 78 -15.94 -4.74 -2.80
C ILE A 78 -16.87 -3.52 -2.68
N ALA A 79 -17.73 -3.28 -3.68
CA ALA A 79 -18.70 -2.18 -3.67
C ALA A 79 -19.60 -2.23 -2.43
N SER A 80 -20.07 -3.42 -2.06
CA SER A 80 -20.91 -3.59 -0.87
C SER A 80 -20.17 -3.20 0.41
N PHE A 81 -18.90 -3.60 0.57
CA PHE A 81 -18.06 -3.19 1.70
C PHE A 81 -17.73 -1.70 1.69
N VAL A 82 -17.50 -1.11 0.51
CA VAL A 82 -17.27 0.33 0.37
C VAL A 82 -18.50 1.13 0.79
N THR A 83 -19.70 0.71 0.38
CA THR A 83 -20.96 1.34 0.82
C THR A 83 -21.16 1.21 2.33
N CYS A 84 -20.79 0.08 2.94
CA CYS A 84 -20.80 -0.02 4.40
C CYS A 84 -19.82 0.97 5.06
N ALA A 85 -18.62 1.14 4.51
CA ALA A 85 -17.64 2.11 5.01
C ALA A 85 -18.11 3.56 4.82
N GLU A 86 -18.78 3.85 3.70
CA GLU A 86 -19.40 5.15 3.40
C GLU A 86 -20.44 5.54 4.45
N LEU A 87 -21.37 4.63 4.75
CA LEU A 87 -22.40 4.85 5.77
C LEU A 87 -21.78 5.03 7.17
N LEU A 88 -20.71 4.30 7.47
CA LEU A 88 -19.99 4.42 8.74
C LEU A 88 -19.28 5.77 8.86
N MET A 89 -18.64 6.25 7.79
CA MET A 89 -18.06 7.60 7.74
C MET A 89 -19.12 8.69 7.92
N GLN A 90 -20.29 8.54 7.27
CA GLN A 90 -21.39 9.50 7.41
C GLN A 90 -21.92 9.55 8.85
N ALA A 91 -21.90 8.43 9.57
CA ALA A 91 -22.39 8.34 10.95
C ALA A 91 -21.41 8.90 12.00
N TYR A 92 -20.10 8.65 11.85
CA TYR A 92 -19.09 9.02 12.86
C TYR A 92 -18.30 10.29 12.52
N THR A 93 -18.06 10.58 11.24
CA THR A 93 -17.16 11.65 10.79
C THR A 93 -17.73 12.38 9.57
N TYR A 94 -18.80 13.15 9.79
CA TYR A 94 -19.55 13.80 8.71
C TYR A 94 -18.74 14.86 7.94
N GLU A 95 -17.88 15.63 8.62
CA GLU A 95 -17.01 16.62 7.97
C GLU A 95 -16.02 15.95 7.01
N LEU A 96 -15.42 14.83 7.42
CA LEU A 96 -14.53 14.06 6.57
C LEU A 96 -15.28 13.44 5.38
N TYR A 97 -16.53 12.99 5.59
CA TYR A 97 -17.38 12.49 4.50
C TYR A 97 -17.70 13.57 3.46
N GLN A 98 -17.93 14.83 3.86
CA GLN A 98 -18.17 15.91 2.89
C GLN A 98 -16.99 16.15 1.94
N ILE A 99 -15.77 15.90 2.40
CA ILE A 99 -14.54 16.05 1.61
C ILE A 99 -14.25 14.76 0.82
N LEU A 100 -14.28 13.60 1.50
CA LEU A 100 -13.88 12.31 0.94
C LEU A 100 -14.98 11.62 0.13
N GLY A 101 -16.24 12.04 0.23
CA GLY A 101 -17.40 11.36 -0.38
C GLY A 101 -17.23 11.13 -1.89
N ILE A 102 -16.62 12.09 -2.61
CA ILE A 102 -16.34 11.96 -4.03
C ILE A 102 -15.23 10.93 -4.34
N PHE A 103 -14.37 10.64 -3.36
CA PHE A 103 -13.24 9.72 -3.48
C PHE A 103 -13.58 8.30 -3.00
N ILE A 104 -14.70 8.09 -2.30
CA ILE A 104 -15.15 6.76 -1.87
C ILE A 104 -15.35 5.80 -3.06
N PRO A 105 -15.96 6.20 -4.20
CA PRO A 105 -16.01 5.35 -5.39
C PRO A 105 -14.65 4.96 -5.98
N LEU A 106 -13.58 5.73 -5.73
CA LEU A 106 -12.21 5.37 -6.14
C LEU A 106 -11.67 4.17 -5.36
N ILE A 107 -12.24 3.84 -4.20
CA ILE A 107 -11.90 2.62 -3.46
C ILE A 107 -12.40 1.39 -4.22
N VAL A 108 -13.62 1.44 -4.77
CA VAL A 108 -14.21 0.30 -5.53
C VAL A 108 -13.39 -0.01 -6.77
N THR A 109 -12.93 1.03 -7.47
CA THR A 109 -12.13 0.90 -8.69
C THR A 109 -10.62 0.83 -8.43
N ASN A 110 -10.21 0.69 -7.17
CA ASN A 110 -8.79 0.60 -6.82
C ASN A 110 -8.18 -0.72 -7.34
N CYS A 111 -7.25 -0.59 -8.28
CA CYS A 111 -6.55 -1.72 -8.88
C CYS A 111 -5.82 -2.59 -7.86
N ALA A 112 -5.31 -2.01 -6.77
CA ALA A 112 -4.64 -2.76 -5.72
C ALA A 112 -5.61 -3.71 -5.01
N ILE A 113 -6.83 -3.24 -4.70
CA ILE A 113 -7.86 -4.03 -4.00
C ILE A 113 -8.35 -5.16 -4.91
N LEU A 114 -8.71 -4.84 -6.16
CA LEU A 114 -9.17 -5.84 -7.12
C LEU A 114 -8.06 -6.86 -7.45
N GLY A 115 -6.82 -6.40 -7.62
CA GLY A 115 -5.68 -7.25 -7.93
C GLY A 115 -5.35 -8.25 -6.81
N ARG A 116 -5.45 -7.84 -5.53
CA ARG A 116 -5.26 -8.76 -4.40
C ARG A 116 -6.43 -9.74 -4.25
N ALA A 117 -7.66 -9.27 -4.44
CA ALA A 117 -8.84 -10.12 -4.40
C ALA A 117 -8.77 -11.24 -5.47
N ASP A 118 -8.36 -10.90 -6.70
CA ASP A 118 -8.24 -11.88 -7.77
C ASP A 118 -7.00 -12.77 -7.65
N ALA A 119 -5.82 -12.20 -7.38
CA ALA A 119 -4.57 -12.96 -7.37
C ALA A 119 -4.37 -13.84 -6.12
N PHE A 120 -4.87 -13.40 -4.94
CA PHE A 120 -4.61 -14.07 -3.67
C PHE A 120 -5.87 -14.63 -3.01
N ALA A 121 -6.91 -13.80 -2.83
CA ALA A 121 -8.10 -14.22 -2.09
C ALA A 121 -8.89 -15.34 -2.81
N SER A 122 -8.92 -15.32 -4.15
CA SER A 122 -9.61 -16.36 -4.95
C SER A 122 -8.96 -17.76 -4.86
N ARG A 123 -7.69 -17.85 -4.47
CA ARG A 123 -6.91 -19.10 -4.49
C ARG A 123 -6.55 -19.62 -3.10
N ASN A 124 -6.66 -18.79 -2.06
CA ASN A 124 -6.24 -19.10 -0.70
C ASN A 124 -7.43 -19.23 0.25
N ALA A 125 -7.20 -19.87 1.40
CA ALA A 125 -8.20 -20.04 2.46
C ALA A 125 -8.51 -18.71 3.20
N PRO A 126 -9.64 -18.61 3.92
CA PRO A 126 -10.08 -17.37 4.56
C PRO A 126 -9.06 -16.77 5.54
N GLY A 127 -8.37 -17.62 6.32
CA GLY A 127 -7.35 -17.21 7.28
C GLY A 127 -6.16 -16.46 6.64
N PRO A 128 -5.41 -17.06 5.71
CA PRO A 128 -4.32 -16.36 5.03
C PRO A 128 -4.81 -15.19 4.17
N ALA A 129 -6.01 -15.25 3.58
CA ALA A 129 -6.57 -14.13 2.81
C ALA A 129 -6.84 -12.90 3.69
N LEU A 130 -7.31 -13.11 4.93
CA LEU A 130 -7.50 -12.04 5.90
C LEU A 130 -6.17 -11.39 6.30
N LEU A 131 -5.16 -12.21 6.61
CA LEU A 131 -3.82 -11.70 6.94
C LEU A 131 -3.21 -10.91 5.78
N ASP A 132 -3.39 -11.37 4.54
CA ASP A 132 -2.94 -10.65 3.36
C ASP A 132 -3.64 -9.28 3.22
N GLY A 133 -4.97 -9.25 3.41
CA GLY A 133 -5.73 -8.01 3.36
C GLY A 133 -5.29 -6.98 4.40
N ILE A 134 -5.01 -7.43 5.64
CA ILE A 134 -4.51 -6.56 6.71
C ILE A 134 -3.11 -6.05 6.37
N MET A 135 -2.19 -6.92 5.97
CA MET A 135 -0.79 -6.54 5.75
C MET A 135 -0.63 -5.64 4.52
N MET A 136 -1.32 -5.95 3.42
CA MET A 136 -1.31 -5.12 2.20
C MET A 136 -2.05 -3.79 2.41
N GLY A 137 -3.15 -3.81 3.16
CA GLY A 137 -3.90 -2.60 3.52
C GLY A 137 -3.07 -1.68 4.42
N ALA A 138 -2.36 -2.25 5.40
CA ALA A 138 -1.44 -1.51 6.26
C ALA A 138 -0.26 -0.93 5.46
N GLY A 139 0.32 -1.71 4.52
CA GLY A 139 1.38 -1.22 3.64
C GLY A 139 0.92 -0.03 2.77
N PHE A 140 -0.29 -0.10 2.21
CA PHE A 140 -0.89 1.00 1.45
C PHE A 140 -1.18 2.22 2.34
N PHE A 141 -1.76 2.00 3.54
CA PHE A 141 -2.01 3.04 4.54
C PHE A 141 -0.73 3.79 4.92
N ILE A 142 0.36 3.08 5.24
CA ILE A 142 1.64 3.70 5.62
C ILE A 142 2.18 4.58 4.48
N VAL A 143 2.09 4.11 3.23
CA VAL A 143 2.55 4.91 2.08
C VAL A 143 1.70 6.16 1.90
N LEU A 144 0.38 6.07 2.05
CA LEU A 144 -0.49 7.24 1.99
C LEU A 144 -0.14 8.27 3.07
N VAL A 145 0.07 7.82 4.31
CA VAL A 145 0.42 8.70 5.44
C VAL A 145 1.77 9.37 5.23
N ILE A 146 2.79 8.63 4.80
CA ILE A 146 4.12 9.18 4.52
C ILE A 146 4.06 10.17 3.36
N LEU A 147 3.37 9.83 2.27
CA LEU A 147 3.25 10.71 1.11
C LEU A 147 2.43 11.96 1.43
N GLY A 148 1.33 11.82 2.17
CA GLY A 148 0.51 12.93 2.67
C GLY A 148 1.32 13.87 3.57
N GLY A 149 2.09 13.32 4.51
CA GLY A 149 2.93 14.11 5.41
C GLY A 149 4.06 14.84 4.68
N MET A 150 4.69 14.18 3.72
CA MET A 150 5.72 14.82 2.90
C MET A 150 5.14 15.93 2.02
N ARG A 151 3.95 15.72 1.45
CA ARG A 151 3.28 16.72 0.60
C ARG A 151 2.74 17.90 1.40
N GLU A 152 2.19 17.66 2.58
CA GLU A 152 1.74 18.72 3.49
C GLU A 152 2.91 19.57 3.97
N LEU A 153 4.01 18.93 4.42
CA LEU A 153 5.22 19.61 4.88
C LEU A 153 5.88 20.46 3.78
N ILE A 154 5.97 19.95 2.55
CA ILE A 154 6.63 20.65 1.43
C ILE A 154 5.70 21.67 0.76
N GLY A 155 4.39 21.40 0.74
CA GLY A 155 3.40 22.25 0.08
C GLY A 155 2.97 23.45 0.93
N GLN A 156 2.61 23.21 2.19
CA GLN A 156 2.00 24.18 3.09
C GLN A 156 2.92 24.61 4.25
N GLY A 157 4.05 23.93 4.45
CA GLY A 157 5.01 24.26 5.53
C GLY A 157 4.52 23.91 6.94
N THR A 158 3.39 23.21 7.05
CA THR A 158 2.75 22.76 8.29
C THR A 158 2.83 21.24 8.42
N LEU A 159 2.86 20.75 9.66
CA LEU A 159 2.74 19.34 9.98
C LEU A 159 1.51 19.15 10.88
N PHE A 160 0.55 18.32 10.45
CA PHE A 160 -0.73 18.07 11.13
C PHE A 160 -1.69 19.26 11.15
N ALA A 161 -1.79 19.99 10.04
CA ALA A 161 -2.94 20.87 9.84
C ALA A 161 -4.24 20.03 9.82
N ASP A 162 -5.30 20.54 10.45
CA ASP A 162 -6.65 19.93 10.44
C ASP A 162 -6.85 18.58 11.16
N MET A 163 -5.98 18.19 12.11
CA MET A 163 -6.22 17.01 12.98
C MET A 163 -7.55 17.09 13.76
N HIS A 164 -8.10 18.30 13.89
CA HIS A 164 -9.45 18.57 14.38
C HIS A 164 -10.54 17.70 13.70
N LEU A 165 -10.41 17.43 12.40
CA LEU A 165 -11.39 16.67 11.60
C LEU A 165 -11.46 15.17 11.97
N LEU A 166 -10.42 14.62 12.61
CA LEU A 166 -10.37 13.21 13.04
C LEU A 166 -10.54 13.01 14.55
N LEU A 167 -10.10 13.97 15.36
CA LEU A 167 -10.01 13.83 16.82
C LEU A 167 -10.84 14.87 17.60
N GLY A 168 -11.56 15.75 16.92
CA GLY A 168 -12.38 16.79 17.54
C GLY A 168 -11.58 17.98 18.09
N PRO A 169 -12.20 18.87 18.90
CA PRO A 169 -11.62 20.15 19.35
C PRO A 169 -10.29 20.06 20.13
N THR A 170 -9.96 18.88 20.65
CA THR A 170 -8.78 18.67 21.51
C THR A 170 -7.47 18.52 20.72
N ALA A 171 -7.54 18.25 19.41
CA ALA A 171 -6.37 18.08 18.53
C ALA A 171 -5.96 19.35 17.77
N ALA A 172 -6.64 20.47 17.98
CA ALA A 172 -6.30 21.76 17.38
C ALA A 172 -4.91 22.29 17.79
N ASN A 173 -4.34 21.78 18.89
CA ASN A 173 -3.06 22.22 19.47
C ASN A 173 -1.83 21.41 18.99
N TRP A 174 -2.00 20.48 18.04
CA TRP A 174 -0.91 19.67 17.46
C TRP A 174 -0.43 20.17 16.10
N THR A 175 -0.77 21.41 15.74
CA THR A 175 -0.21 22.08 14.57
C THR A 175 1.25 22.43 14.87
N LEU A 176 2.20 21.68 14.27
CA LEU A 176 3.56 22.15 14.17
C LEU A 176 3.64 23.04 12.92
N GLU A 177 3.84 24.34 13.13
CA GLU A 177 4.17 25.32 12.10
C GLU A 177 5.69 25.60 12.13
N PRO A 178 6.55 24.72 11.56
CA PRO A 178 7.99 24.94 11.57
C PRO A 178 8.44 26.15 10.72
N PHE A 179 7.58 26.69 9.82
CA PHE A 179 7.93 27.83 8.97
C PHE A 179 6.81 28.88 8.89
N THR A 180 7.03 30.05 9.47
CA THR A 180 6.08 31.19 9.56
C THR A 180 6.03 32.08 8.29
N ASN A 181 6.64 31.66 7.19
CA ASN A 181 6.67 32.42 5.93
C ASN A 181 7.10 31.55 4.73
N TYR A 182 6.41 30.44 4.49
CA TYR A 182 6.62 29.68 3.25
C TYR A 182 5.64 30.16 2.17
N PRO A 183 6.11 30.54 0.96
CA PRO A 183 5.19 30.75 -0.15
C PRO A 183 4.55 29.39 -0.45
N ASP A 184 3.21 29.32 -0.40
CA ASP A 184 2.44 28.12 -0.77
C ASP A 184 2.99 27.56 -2.09
N MET A 185 3.69 26.43 -2.03
CA MET A 185 4.25 25.77 -3.19
C MET A 185 3.13 24.98 -3.86
N LEU A 186 2.25 25.70 -4.58
CA LEU A 186 1.06 25.15 -5.25
C LEU A 186 1.39 23.94 -6.14
N PHE A 187 2.61 23.91 -6.71
CA PHE A 187 3.12 22.79 -7.49
C PHE A 187 3.16 21.46 -6.74
N MET A 188 3.43 21.48 -5.42
CA MET A 188 3.53 20.27 -4.59
C MET A 188 2.16 19.72 -4.16
N VAL A 189 1.16 20.60 -4.09
CA VAL A 189 -0.24 20.25 -3.79
C VAL A 189 -0.94 19.65 -5.00
N LEU A 190 -0.49 19.93 -6.22
CA LEU A 190 -1.02 19.35 -7.45
C LEU A 190 -0.55 17.89 -7.68
N PRO A 191 -1.27 17.08 -8.50
CA PRO A 191 -0.88 15.72 -8.86
C PRO A 191 0.60 15.49 -9.27
N PRO A 192 1.27 16.38 -10.03
CA PRO A 192 2.72 16.30 -10.27
C PRO A 192 3.57 16.18 -9.00
N GLY A 193 3.24 16.89 -7.92
CA GLY A 193 3.94 16.79 -6.63
C GLY A 193 3.83 15.39 -6.02
N ALA A 194 2.68 14.73 -6.17
CA ALA A 194 2.49 13.35 -5.73
C ALA A 194 3.34 12.34 -6.52
N PHE A 195 3.50 12.54 -7.82
CA PHE A 195 4.38 11.70 -8.64
C PHE A 195 5.85 11.88 -8.26
N VAL A 196 6.32 13.12 -8.05
CA VAL A 196 7.69 13.38 -7.60
C VAL A 196 7.92 12.78 -6.22
N GLY A 197 6.97 12.95 -5.30
CA GLY A 197 7.04 12.36 -3.97
C GLY A 197 7.08 10.84 -3.99
N LEU A 198 6.22 10.20 -4.78
CA LEU A 198 6.23 8.75 -4.96
C LEU A 198 7.56 8.28 -5.59
N GLY A 199 8.07 8.98 -6.58
CA GLY A 199 9.35 8.68 -7.21
C GLY A 199 10.52 8.76 -6.23
N LEU A 200 10.53 9.75 -5.34
CA LEU A 200 11.54 9.88 -4.28
C LEU A 200 11.44 8.74 -3.26
N LEU A 201 10.23 8.35 -2.86
CA LEU A 201 10.02 7.20 -1.97
C LEU A 201 10.48 5.89 -2.60
N ILE A 202 10.20 5.67 -3.88
CA ILE A 202 10.68 4.50 -4.62
C ILE A 202 12.22 4.51 -4.70
N ALA A 203 12.83 5.66 -4.99
CA ALA A 203 14.29 5.81 -5.04
C ALA A 203 14.93 5.51 -3.67
N LEU A 204 14.35 6.04 -2.59
CA LEU A 204 14.79 5.77 -1.22
C LEU A 204 14.70 4.28 -0.88
N LYS A 205 13.55 3.65 -1.17
CA LYS A 205 13.32 2.21 -0.95
C LYS A 205 14.34 1.37 -1.71
N ASN A 206 14.54 1.66 -3.00
CA ASN A 206 15.52 0.95 -3.82
C ASN A 206 16.95 1.15 -3.33
N GLY A 207 17.29 2.35 -2.84
CA GLY A 207 18.59 2.62 -2.21
C GLY A 207 18.81 1.81 -0.94
N ILE A 208 17.80 1.74 -0.05
CA ILE A 208 17.85 0.93 1.17
C ILE A 208 17.96 -0.56 0.83
N ASP A 209 17.17 -1.05 -0.12
CA ASP A 209 17.23 -2.45 -0.56
C ASP A 209 18.61 -2.80 -1.13
N ASN A 210 19.22 -1.89 -1.90
CA ASN A 210 20.55 -2.11 -2.46
C ASN A 210 21.61 -2.15 -1.35
N HIS A 211 21.53 -1.25 -0.37
CA HIS A 211 22.41 -1.27 0.81
C HIS A 211 22.25 -2.53 1.67
N ILE A 212 21.03 -3.04 1.83
CA ILE A 212 20.78 -4.30 2.55
C ILE A 212 21.37 -5.49 1.76
N LYS A 213 21.20 -5.53 0.43
CA LYS A 213 21.80 -6.56 -0.44
C LYS A 213 23.33 -6.51 -0.42
N GLU A 214 23.92 -5.32 -0.36
CA GLU A 214 25.37 -5.13 -0.22
C GLU A 214 25.87 -5.61 1.15
N ARG A 215 25.14 -5.34 2.24
CA ARG A 215 25.48 -5.83 3.58
C ARG A 215 25.31 -7.35 3.73
N GLN A 216 24.41 -7.97 2.97
CA GLN A 216 24.23 -9.42 2.94
C GLN A 216 25.30 -10.13 2.09
N LYS A 217 26.01 -9.41 1.22
CA LYS A 217 27.24 -9.89 0.57
C LYS A 217 28.43 -9.81 1.55
N VAL A 218 28.42 -10.64 2.59
CA VAL A 218 29.65 -10.98 3.32
C VAL A 218 30.56 -11.78 2.36
N PRO A 219 31.88 -11.54 2.30
CA PRO A 219 32.75 -12.11 1.26
C PRO A 219 32.73 -13.64 1.28
N GLN A 220 32.38 -14.24 0.15
CA GLN A 220 32.57 -15.67 -0.07
C GLN A 220 34.09 -15.96 0.06
N PRO A 221 34.54 -16.87 0.94
CA PRO A 221 35.94 -17.24 0.98
C PRO A 221 36.31 -17.80 -0.40
N ALA A 222 37.37 -17.25 -0.98
CA ALA A 222 37.83 -17.55 -2.33
C ALA A 222 37.76 -19.06 -2.58
N ALA A 223 36.95 -19.45 -3.58
CA ALA A 223 36.85 -20.83 -4.01
C ALA A 223 38.26 -21.37 -4.26
N THR A 224 38.67 -22.35 -3.46
CA THR A 224 39.90 -23.09 -3.71
C THR A 224 39.82 -23.66 -5.12
N SER A 225 40.70 -23.17 -6.00
CA SER A 225 40.91 -23.72 -7.33
C SER A 225 41.31 -25.19 -7.19
N GLY A 226 40.30 -26.07 -7.21
CA GLY A 226 40.48 -27.49 -7.37
C GLY A 226 40.90 -27.73 -8.80
N ALA A 227 42.21 -27.85 -9.01
CA ALA A 227 42.80 -28.24 -10.28
C ALA A 227 42.18 -29.57 -10.75
N LYS A 228 41.17 -29.48 -11.63
CA LYS A 228 40.60 -30.60 -12.34
C LYS A 228 41.64 -31.10 -13.34
N ARG A 229 42.56 -31.97 -12.89
CA ARG A 229 43.47 -32.70 -13.79
C ARG A 229 42.63 -33.61 -14.68
N VAL A 230 42.39 -33.16 -15.91
CA VAL A 230 41.84 -34.00 -16.98
C VAL A 230 42.90 -35.05 -17.29
N ARG A 231 42.64 -36.30 -16.90
CA ARG A 231 43.50 -37.45 -17.24
C ARG A 231 43.16 -37.88 -18.66
N VAL A 232 43.84 -37.28 -19.63
CA VAL A 232 43.86 -37.79 -21.01
C VAL A 232 44.88 -38.93 -21.03
N THR A 233 44.41 -40.16 -20.95
CA THR A 233 45.18 -41.32 -21.41
C THR A 233 44.24 -42.14 -22.28
N GLY A 234 44.34 -41.91 -23.58
CA GLY A 234 43.73 -42.75 -24.60
C GLY A 234 44.44 -44.09 -24.66
N ASN A 235 43.70 -45.13 -25.08
CA ASN A 235 44.31 -46.37 -25.52
C ASN A 235 44.99 -46.11 -26.88
N LEU A 236 46.31 -46.27 -26.90
CA LEU A 236 47.06 -46.55 -28.12
C LEU A 236 47.43 -48.03 -28.09
N SER A 237 47.16 -48.70 -29.22
CA SER A 237 47.27 -50.14 -29.54
C SER A 237 46.08 -51.01 -29.13
#